data_AF-A0A975AJS8-F1
#
_entry.id   AF-A0A975AJS8-F1
#
_cell.length_a   1.000
_cell.length_b   1.000
_cell.length_c   1.000
_cell.angle_alpha   90.00
_cell.angle_beta   90.00
_cell.angle_gamma   90.00
#
_symmetry.space_group_name_H-M   'P 1'
#
loop_
_entity.id
_entity.type
_entity.pdbx_description
1 polymer ?
#
loop_
_entity_poly.entity_id
_entity_poly.type
_entity_poly.pdbx_seq_one_letter_code
_entity_poly.pdbx_strand_id
1 'polypeptide(L)'
;MGLADLKKNSTPSELTRAAELQAQLSLDDFIDGANLYAMGLTGRKATIIDFSSRRQPQVVANTELNIGKTRHEPFRKATFTLSENAIGHLAEMARNCDWAKSKLVRLLIEHHYRLTPKERHLIEAGLDID
;
A
#
# COMPACT_ATOMS: atom_id res chain seq x y z
N MET A 1 26.74 6.17 29.50
CA MET A 1 26.43 6.61 28.12
C MET A 1 25.15 7.42 28.20
N GLY A 2 25.21 8.73 27.95
CA GLY A 2 24.12 9.68 28.23
C GLY A 2 23.17 9.89 27.05
N LEU A 3 21.97 10.42 27.32
CA LEU A 3 20.91 10.72 26.33
C LEU A 3 21.28 11.78 25.27
N ALA A 4 22.54 12.21 25.20
CA ALA A 4 23.03 13.24 24.28
C ALA A 4 23.43 12.70 22.89
N ASP A 5 23.62 11.39 22.74
CA ASP A 5 24.21 10.80 21.52
C ASP A 5 23.19 10.47 20.42
N LEU A 6 21.88 10.59 20.67
CA LEU A 6 20.82 10.31 19.68
C LEU A 6 20.47 11.51 18.78
N LYS A 7 21.45 12.38 18.46
CA LYS A 7 21.22 13.56 17.63
C LYS A 7 21.80 13.35 16.22
N LYS A 8 20.88 13.04 15.30
CA LYS A 8 20.88 13.37 13.85
C LYS A 8 21.71 12.49 12.90
N ASN A 9 21.17 11.32 12.57
CA ASN A 9 21.31 10.74 11.23
C ASN A 9 19.92 10.58 10.55
N SER A 10 19.07 11.63 10.61
CA SER A 10 17.86 11.68 9.79
C SER A 10 18.25 11.98 8.34
N THR A 11 17.83 11.08 7.45
CA THR A 11 17.91 11.17 5.99
C THR A 11 17.60 12.58 5.46
N PRO A 12 18.41 13.14 4.55
CA PRO A 12 18.16 14.46 3.94
C PRO A 12 17.07 14.38 2.86
N SER A 13 15.81 14.13 3.24
CA SER A 13 14.70 14.04 2.26
C SER A 13 13.42 14.77 2.64
N GLU A 14 13.31 15.30 3.86
CA GLU A 14 12.11 16.02 4.32
C GLU A 14 12.33 17.55 4.35
N LEU A 15 13.47 18.02 4.89
CA LEU A 15 13.70 19.46 5.06
C LEU A 15 13.94 20.19 3.72
N THR A 16 14.68 19.57 2.80
CA THR A 16 14.93 20.15 1.46
C THR A 16 13.67 20.14 0.60
N ARG A 17 12.86 19.07 0.72
CA ARG A 17 11.62 18.91 -0.04
C ARG A 17 10.50 19.84 0.46
N ALA A 18 10.41 20.04 1.77
CA ALA A 18 9.48 21.00 2.38
C ALA A 18 9.86 22.45 2.01
N ALA A 19 11.15 22.78 1.99
CA ALA A 19 11.63 24.08 1.56
C ALA A 19 11.39 24.33 0.06
N GLU A 20 11.59 23.34 -0.80
CA GLU A 20 11.27 23.43 -2.24
C GLU A 20 9.76 23.54 -2.52
N LEU A 21 8.91 22.86 -1.73
CA LEU A 21 7.45 22.98 -1.82
C LEU A 21 6.92 24.32 -1.30
N GLN A 22 7.52 24.86 -0.23
CA GLN A 22 7.18 26.19 0.30
C GLN A 22 7.68 27.33 -0.60
N ALA A 23 8.82 27.15 -1.29
CA ALA A 23 9.32 28.12 -2.25
C ALA A 23 8.48 28.22 -3.54
N GLN A 24 7.65 27.22 -3.83
CA GLN A 24 6.84 27.16 -5.06
C GLN A 24 5.41 27.70 -4.92
N LEU A 25 5.01 28.17 -3.74
CA LEU A 25 3.66 28.72 -3.52
C LEU A 25 3.77 30.00 -2.70
N SER A 26 4.07 31.12 -3.36
CA SER A 26 3.95 32.43 -2.73
C SER A 26 2.47 32.73 -2.45
N LEU A 27 2.19 33.51 -1.40
CA LEU A 27 0.82 33.89 -1.05
C LEU A 27 0.12 34.60 -2.23
N ASP A 28 0.88 35.39 -2.98
CA ASP A 28 0.40 36.11 -4.16
C ASP A 28 0.01 35.13 -5.29
N ASP A 29 0.78 34.06 -5.52
CA ASP A 29 0.42 33.02 -6.50
C ASP A 29 -0.89 32.30 -6.14
N PHE A 30 -1.16 32.11 -4.84
CA PHE A 30 -2.41 31.50 -4.38
C PHE A 30 -3.61 32.44 -4.57
N ILE A 31 -3.43 33.73 -4.28
CA ILE A 31 -4.49 34.74 -4.46
C ILE A 31 -4.84 34.89 -5.94
N ASP A 32 -3.84 35.00 -6.81
CA ASP A 32 -4.05 35.09 -8.26
C ASP A 32 -4.70 33.82 -8.83
N GLY A 33 -4.27 32.63 -8.35
CA GLY A 33 -4.88 31.35 -8.71
C GLY A 33 -6.37 31.26 -8.32
N ALA A 34 -6.72 31.74 -7.12
CA ALA A 34 -8.10 31.77 -6.65
C ALA A 34 -8.97 32.74 -7.45
N ASN A 35 -8.42 33.90 -7.82
CA ASN A 35 -9.13 34.90 -8.61
C ASN A 35 -9.41 34.39 -10.04
N LEU A 36 -8.42 33.76 -10.66
CA LEU A 36 -8.60 33.11 -11.98
C LEU A 36 -9.63 31.98 -11.93
N TYR A 37 -9.67 31.20 -10.84
CA TYR A 37 -10.68 30.17 -10.63
C TYR A 37 -12.09 30.75 -10.51
N ALA A 38 -12.27 31.82 -9.73
CA ALA A 38 -13.55 32.52 -9.59
C ALA A 38 -14.04 33.11 -10.93
N MET A 39 -13.11 33.52 -11.80
CA MET A 39 -13.39 34.00 -13.16
C MET A 39 -13.55 32.89 -14.19
N GLY A 40 -13.37 31.61 -13.83
CA GLY A 40 -13.49 30.46 -14.73
C GLY A 40 -12.33 30.28 -15.72
N LEU A 41 -11.21 30.97 -15.52
CA LEU A 41 -10.05 30.99 -16.42
C LEU A 41 -8.99 29.98 -15.97
N THR A 42 -9.24 28.68 -16.18
CA THR A 42 -8.35 27.57 -15.76
C THR A 42 -7.22 27.26 -16.78
N GLY A 43 -6.81 28.25 -17.57
CA GLY A 43 -5.91 28.07 -18.72
C GLY A 43 -4.39 28.09 -18.42
N ARG A 44 -3.97 28.49 -17.21
CA ARG A 44 -2.59 28.30 -16.76
C ARG A 44 -2.53 27.05 -15.91
N LYS A 45 -1.46 26.27 -16.08
CA LYS A 45 -1.12 25.07 -15.31
C LYS A 45 -0.95 25.42 -13.83
N ALA A 46 -2.06 25.73 -13.15
CA ALA A 46 -2.15 25.58 -11.73
C ALA A 46 -1.85 24.11 -11.51
N THR A 47 -0.71 23.81 -10.89
CA THR A 47 -0.43 22.52 -10.29
C THR A 47 -1.48 22.32 -9.23
N ILE A 48 -2.66 21.85 -9.65
CA ILE A 48 -3.61 21.22 -8.77
C ILE A 48 -2.81 20.09 -8.15
N ILE A 49 -2.39 20.28 -6.90
CA ILE A 49 -1.81 19.22 -6.10
C ILE A 49 -2.97 18.30 -5.77
N ASP A 50 -3.34 17.49 -6.76
CA ASP A 50 -4.36 16.48 -6.61
C ASP A 50 -3.72 15.33 -5.82
N PHE A 51 -3.93 15.35 -4.50
CA PHE A 51 -3.52 14.26 -3.62
C PHE A 51 -4.22 12.92 -3.98
N SER A 52 -5.26 12.95 -4.82
CA SER A 52 -5.95 11.79 -5.39
C SER A 52 -5.27 11.26 -6.66
N SER A 53 -4.54 12.10 -7.41
CA SER A 53 -3.91 11.73 -8.70
C SER A 53 -2.63 10.92 -8.56
N ARG A 54 -2.11 10.70 -7.34
CA ARG A 54 -1.00 9.75 -7.12
C ARG A 54 -1.39 8.28 -7.35
N ARG A 55 -2.65 8.02 -7.73
CA ARG A 55 -3.17 6.70 -8.10
C ARG A 55 -3.67 6.60 -9.55
N GLN A 56 -3.17 7.42 -10.46
CA GLN A 56 -3.33 7.15 -11.89
C GLN A 56 -1.98 6.80 -12.52
N PRO A 57 -1.80 5.60 -13.07
CA PRO A 57 -0.65 5.32 -13.92
C PRO A 57 -0.81 6.13 -15.20
N GLN A 58 0.08 7.09 -15.41
CA GLN A 58 0.27 7.75 -16.70
C GLN A 58 0.58 6.68 -17.75
N VAL A 59 -0.32 6.50 -18.70
CA VAL A 59 -0.10 5.67 -19.88
C VAL A 59 0.81 6.46 -20.82
N VAL A 60 2.12 6.45 -20.54
CA VAL A 60 3.13 6.86 -21.50
C VAL A 60 3.38 5.68 -22.44
N ALA A 61 2.90 5.83 -23.67
CA ALA A 61 3.17 4.94 -24.78
C ALA A 61 4.66 5.06 -25.16
N ASN A 62 5.50 4.32 -24.46
CA ASN A 62 6.88 4.08 -24.87
C ASN A 62 6.97 2.65 -25.39
N THR A 63 7.10 2.55 -26.70
CA THR A 63 7.31 1.36 -27.50
C THR A 63 8.69 0.79 -27.21
N GLU A 64 8.86 0.08 -26.11
CA GLU A 64 10.09 -0.68 -25.85
C GLU A 64 9.77 -2.11 -25.40
N LEU A 65 10.09 -3.01 -26.32
CA LEU A 65 10.08 -4.47 -26.21
C LEU A 65 10.71 -4.91 -24.87
N ASN A 66 9.88 -5.30 -23.91
CA ASN A 66 10.35 -5.83 -22.62
C ASN A 66 9.60 -7.12 -22.27
N ILE A 67 10.37 -8.20 -22.38
CA ILE A 67 10.11 -9.58 -21.97
C ILE A 67 9.16 -9.68 -20.77
N GLY A 68 7.94 -10.16 -21.06
CA GLY A 68 7.03 -10.94 -20.21
C GLY A 68 7.07 -10.78 -18.69
N LYS A 69 7.03 -9.57 -18.14
CA LYS A 69 6.58 -9.40 -16.75
C LYS A 69 5.07 -9.57 -16.77
N THR A 70 4.58 -10.77 -16.40
CA THR A 70 3.16 -10.96 -16.06
C THR A 70 2.82 -9.90 -15.02
N ARG A 71 2.11 -8.85 -15.44
CA ARG A 71 1.62 -7.83 -14.53
C ARG A 71 0.60 -8.53 -13.65
N HIS A 72 1.03 -9.01 -12.48
CA HIS A 72 0.11 -9.60 -11.52
C HIS A 72 -0.93 -8.54 -11.21
N GLU A 73 -2.19 -8.86 -11.51
CA GLU A 73 -3.31 -8.03 -11.09
C GLU A 73 -3.18 -7.81 -9.56
N PRO A 74 -3.41 -6.59 -9.06
CA PRO A 74 -3.37 -6.34 -7.64
C PRO A 74 -4.33 -7.28 -6.89
N PHE A 75 -3.88 -7.81 -5.74
CA PHE A 75 -4.73 -8.66 -4.90
C PHE A 75 -5.98 -7.91 -4.46
N ARG A 76 -7.14 -8.56 -4.61
CA ARG A 76 -8.40 -8.06 -4.08
C ARG A 76 -8.39 -8.10 -2.55
N LYS A 77 -8.94 -7.07 -1.92
CA LYS A 77 -9.05 -6.99 -0.45
C LYS A 77 -10.27 -7.79 0.00
N ALA A 78 -10.13 -8.52 1.11
CA ALA A 78 -11.22 -9.24 1.76
C ALA A 78 -11.10 -9.08 3.28
N THR A 79 -12.24 -9.03 3.97
CA THR A 79 -12.33 -8.99 5.43
C THR A 79 -12.98 -10.29 5.89
N PHE A 80 -12.39 -10.94 6.88
CA PHE A 80 -12.89 -12.20 7.45
C PHE A 80 -13.04 -12.04 8.96
N THR A 81 -14.06 -12.66 9.51
CA THR A 81 -14.21 -12.82 10.96
C THR A 81 -13.50 -14.10 11.37
N LEU A 82 -12.67 -14.02 12.41
CA LEU A 82 -11.90 -15.16 12.94
C LEU A 82 -12.07 -15.18 14.46
N SER A 83 -12.02 -16.38 15.05
CA SER A 83 -11.97 -16.51 16.52
C SER A 83 -10.67 -15.94 17.08
N GLU A 84 -10.68 -15.54 18.35
CA GLU A 84 -9.48 -15.00 19.02
C GLU A 84 -8.31 -16.00 18.97
N ASN A 85 -8.60 -17.28 19.13
CA ASN A 85 -7.61 -18.34 19.07
C ASN A 85 -6.97 -18.45 17.67
N ALA A 86 -7.79 -18.38 16.61
CA ALA A 86 -7.29 -18.40 15.23
C ALA A 86 -6.41 -17.17 14.93
N ILE A 87 -6.78 -15.99 15.43
CA ILE A 87 -5.95 -14.77 15.32
C ILE A 87 -4.61 -14.95 16.05
N GLY A 88 -4.63 -15.56 17.24
CA GLY A 88 -3.45 -15.90 18.02
C GLY A 88 -2.50 -16.84 17.27
N HIS A 89 -3.02 -17.99 16.81
CA HIS A 89 -2.26 -18.97 16.04
C HIS A 89 -1.67 -18.36 14.76
N LEU A 90 -2.46 -17.57 14.01
CA LEU A 90 -1.99 -16.89 12.80
C LEU A 90 -0.86 -15.88 13.09
N ALA A 91 -0.93 -15.17 14.22
CA ALA A 91 0.11 -14.25 14.64
C ALA A 91 1.38 -14.96 15.11
N GLU A 92 1.26 -16.09 15.80
CA GLU A 92 2.39 -16.92 16.21
C GLU A 92 3.11 -17.54 15.01
N MET A 93 2.37 -18.17 14.10
CA MET A 93 2.95 -18.74 12.87
C MET A 93 3.68 -17.68 12.03
N ALA A 94 3.11 -16.48 11.92
CA ALA A 94 3.73 -15.38 11.19
C ALA A 94 5.06 -14.91 11.84
N ARG A 95 5.14 -14.88 13.17
CA ARG A 95 6.36 -14.53 13.90
C ARG A 95 7.47 -15.58 13.72
N ASN A 96 7.10 -16.85 13.69
CA ASN A 96 8.08 -17.95 13.63
C ASN A 96 8.63 -18.17 12.21
N CYS A 97 7.81 -17.95 11.18
CA CYS A 97 8.16 -18.26 9.78
C CYS A 97 8.60 -17.05 8.93
N ASP A 98 8.73 -15.86 9.53
CA ASP A 98 9.00 -14.58 8.85
C ASP A 98 8.08 -14.31 7.63
N TRP A 99 6.85 -14.83 7.69
CA TRP A 99 5.85 -14.68 6.65
C TRP A 99 4.75 -13.75 7.12
N ALA A 100 4.37 -12.80 6.27
CA ALA A 100 3.21 -11.96 6.52
C ALA A 100 1.94 -12.83 6.66
N LYS A 101 1.04 -12.45 7.58
CA LYS A 101 -0.26 -13.13 7.81
C LYS A 101 -1.03 -13.38 6.52
N SER A 102 -1.08 -12.39 5.62
CA SER A 102 -1.77 -12.50 4.32
C SER A 102 -1.12 -13.51 3.36
N LYS A 103 0.19 -13.76 3.47
CA LYS A 103 0.87 -14.81 2.71
C LYS A 103 0.51 -16.19 3.26
N LEU A 104 0.49 -16.33 4.59
CA LEU A 104 0.12 -17.58 5.24
C LEU A 104 -1.32 -17.99 4.90
N VAL A 105 -2.27 -17.06 4.97
CA VAL A 105 -3.67 -17.29 4.59
C VAL A 105 -3.76 -17.81 3.15
N ARG A 106 -3.06 -17.18 2.20
CA ARG A 106 -3.03 -17.65 0.80
C ARG A 106 -2.48 -19.07 0.66
N LEU A 107 -1.41 -19.39 1.38
CA LEU A 107 -0.81 -20.72 1.34
C LEU A 107 -1.72 -21.80 1.94
N LEU A 108 -2.37 -21.50 3.06
CA LEU A 108 -3.31 -22.42 3.71
C LEU A 108 -4.53 -22.69 2.82
N ILE A 109 -5.06 -21.65 2.17
CA ILE A 109 -6.15 -21.78 1.19
C ILE A 109 -5.70 -22.66 0.01
N GLU A 110 -4.54 -22.39 -0.59
CA GLU A 110 -4.01 -23.17 -1.71
C GLU A 110 -3.75 -24.63 -1.32
N HIS A 111 -3.21 -24.87 -0.13
CA HIS A 111 -3.00 -26.21 0.41
C HIS A 111 -4.33 -26.95 0.57
N HIS A 112 -5.31 -26.33 1.21
CA HIS A 112 -6.66 -26.90 1.37
C HIS A 112 -7.34 -27.19 0.04
N TYR A 113 -7.14 -26.32 -0.95
CA TYR A 113 -7.70 -26.47 -2.29
C TYR A 113 -7.08 -27.66 -3.06
N ARG A 114 -5.80 -27.98 -2.83
CA ARG A 114 -5.10 -29.10 -3.50
C ARG A 114 -5.42 -30.47 -2.92
N LEU A 115 -5.87 -30.54 -1.67
CA LEU A 115 -6.27 -31.80 -1.02
C LEU A 115 -7.44 -32.46 -1.75
N THR A 116 -7.51 -33.79 -1.72
CA THR A 116 -8.66 -34.52 -2.28
C THR A 116 -9.90 -34.36 -1.39
N PRO A 117 -11.13 -34.53 -1.93
CA PRO A 117 -12.35 -34.38 -1.14
C PRO A 117 -12.40 -35.29 0.10
N LYS A 118 -11.84 -36.50 -0.01
CA LYS A 118 -11.77 -37.45 1.11
C LYS A 118 -10.84 -36.96 2.22
N GLU A 119 -9.67 -36.45 1.86
CA GLU A 119 -8.70 -35.91 2.82
C GLU A 119 -9.22 -34.65 3.51
N ARG A 120 -9.91 -33.77 2.77
CA ARG A 120 -10.55 -32.59 3.36
C ARG A 120 -11.56 -32.97 4.42
N HIS A 121 -12.46 -33.91 4.11
CA HIS A 121 -13.44 -34.37 5.09
C HIS A 121 -12.81 -35.00 6.34
N LEU A 122 -11.68 -35.70 6.21
CA LEU A 122 -10.97 -36.23 7.38
C LEU A 122 -10.37 -35.12 8.25
N ILE A 123 -9.81 -34.08 7.61
CA ILE A 123 -9.25 -32.93 8.30
C ILE A 123 -10.35 -32.11 8.99
N GLU A 124 -11.45 -31.85 8.29
CA GLU A 124 -12.63 -31.15 8.80
C GLU A 124 -13.28 -31.92 9.95
N ALA A 125 -13.40 -33.25 9.86
CA ALA A 125 -13.93 -34.07 10.95
C ALA A 125 -13.04 -34.10 12.20
N GLY A 126 -11.74 -33.83 12.05
CA GLY A 126 -10.79 -33.74 13.18
C GLY A 126 -10.64 -32.33 13.76
N LEU A 127 -11.11 -31.32 13.04
CA LEU A 127 -11.03 -29.91 13.42
C LEU A 127 -12.42 -29.41 13.78
N ASP A 128 -12.78 -29.56 15.06
CA ASP A 128 -13.99 -28.96 15.61
C ASP A 128 -13.75 -27.46 15.77
N ILE A 129 -14.13 -26.68 14.76
CA ILE A 129 -13.98 -25.22 14.73
C ILE A 129 -15.39 -24.61 14.58
N ASP A 130 -15.95 -24.18 15.71
CA ASP A 130 -17.13 -23.30 15.80
C ASP A 130 -16.80 -22.03 16.60
#